data_AF-A0A1G6GJF2-F1
#
_entry.id   AF-A0A1G6GJF2-F1
#
_cell.length_a   1.000
_cell.length_b   1.000
_cell.length_c   1.000
_cell.angle_alpha   90.00
_cell.angle_beta   90.00
_cell.angle_gamma   90.00
#
_symmetry.space_group_name_H-M   'P 1'
#
loop_
_entity.id
_entity.type
_entity.pdbx_description
1 polymer ?
#
loop_
_entity_poly.entity_id
_entity_poly.type
_entity_poly.pdbx_seq_one_letter_code
_entity_poly.pdbx_strand_id
1 'polypeptide(L)'
;MSSYQTATVTEVKKLGEGTRVCLDFIDELKPDEGIWIGNTGNGYLMALSENRSTDTYPPRPFRVNAGAYHHYLLRDEEKTGYVAEMNPGDDVFVWHHDQYRQIPIGRIKREKRPFIRVVCQLKNEDKQISVTVQDADSVHLLGADGEPKQAIELVVGDELACRPDQAGRHLGEKITEEIEEY
;
A
#
# COMPACT_ATOMS: atom_id res chain seq x y z
N MET A 1 11.25 -17.49 -7.02
CA MET A 1 10.94 -17.26 -5.59
C MET A 1 10.54 -15.81 -5.52
N SER A 2 9.30 -15.51 -5.16
CA SER A 2 8.85 -14.12 -5.06
C SER A 2 9.71 -13.34 -4.07
N SER A 3 10.03 -12.10 -4.42
CA SER A 3 10.91 -11.15 -3.70
C SER A 3 10.26 -10.51 -2.47
N TYR A 4 8.96 -10.71 -2.27
CA TYR A 4 8.21 -10.27 -1.09
C TYR A 4 8.08 -11.37 -0.05
N GLN A 5 8.04 -10.98 1.21
CA GLN A 5 7.86 -11.86 2.36
C GLN A 5 6.37 -12.01 2.71
N THR A 6 6.09 -12.86 3.70
CA THR A 6 4.74 -13.05 4.23
C THR A 6 4.61 -12.41 5.61
N ALA A 7 3.54 -11.64 5.79
CA ALA A 7 3.10 -11.16 7.10
C ALA A 7 1.68 -11.65 7.39
N THR A 8 1.42 -12.01 8.65
CA THR A 8 0.12 -12.50 9.13
C THR A 8 -0.64 -11.38 9.82
N VAL A 9 -1.89 -11.15 9.42
CA VAL A 9 -2.78 -10.15 10.01
C VAL A 9 -3.04 -10.50 11.49
N THR A 10 -2.73 -9.56 12.38
CA THR A 10 -2.93 -9.67 13.83
C THR A 10 -4.00 -8.73 14.37
N GLU A 11 -4.30 -7.63 13.65
CA GLU A 11 -5.37 -6.70 14.00
C GLU A 11 -6.03 -6.16 12.73
N VAL A 12 -7.36 -6.11 12.72
CA VAL A 12 -8.16 -5.32 11.78
C VAL A 12 -9.09 -4.44 12.60
N LYS A 13 -8.92 -3.12 12.49
CA LYS A 13 -9.64 -2.15 13.31
C LYS A 13 -10.30 -1.09 12.44
N LYS A 14 -11.63 -0.96 12.55
CA LYS A 14 -12.36 0.16 11.95
C LYS A 14 -11.90 1.47 12.59
N LEU A 15 -11.59 2.44 11.75
CA LEU A 15 -11.27 3.81 12.10
C LEU A 15 -12.40 4.74 11.64
N GLY A 16 -12.28 6.02 12.03
CA GLY A 16 -13.17 7.07 11.55
C GLY A 16 -12.82 7.57 10.15
N GLU A 17 -13.34 8.75 9.82
CA GLU A 17 -13.05 9.39 8.55
C GLU A 17 -11.65 10.04 8.52
N GLY A 18 -10.94 9.83 7.42
CA GLY A 18 -9.62 10.40 7.15
C GLY A 18 -9.53 10.96 5.73
N THR A 19 -8.42 11.61 5.40
CA THR A 19 -8.14 12.01 4.00
C THR A 19 -7.53 10.81 3.27
N ARG A 20 -8.29 10.26 2.33
CA ARG A 20 -7.85 9.21 1.41
C ARG A 20 -7.18 9.81 0.19
N VAL A 21 -6.11 9.17 -0.27
CA VAL A 21 -5.41 9.53 -1.50
C VAL A 21 -5.49 8.38 -2.50
N CYS A 22 -6.01 8.65 -3.69
CA CYS A 22 -5.87 7.77 -4.85
C CYS A 22 -4.85 8.37 -5.82
N LEU A 23 -4.01 7.51 -6.38
CA LEU A 23 -3.11 7.83 -7.48
C LEU A 23 -3.76 7.32 -8.76
N ASP A 24 -4.03 8.24 -9.69
CA ASP A 24 -4.47 7.90 -11.04
C ASP A 24 -3.29 8.05 -11.99
N PHE A 25 -2.92 6.96 -12.62
CA PHE A 25 -1.81 6.85 -13.56
C PHE A 25 -2.23 7.25 -14.98
N ILE A 26 -1.25 7.56 -15.82
CA ILE A 26 -1.48 7.89 -17.24
C ILE A 26 -1.60 6.65 -18.14
N ASP A 27 -1.47 5.45 -17.58
CA ASP A 27 -1.51 4.18 -18.30
C ASP A 27 -2.45 3.18 -17.61
N GLU A 28 -2.77 2.10 -18.32
CA GLU A 28 -3.58 1.00 -17.82
C GLU A 28 -2.74 0.08 -16.93
N LEU A 29 -3.31 -0.28 -15.77
CA LEU A 29 -2.77 -1.25 -14.82
C LEU A 29 -3.56 -2.56 -14.91
N LYS A 30 -2.85 -3.68 -14.85
CA LYS A 30 -3.44 -5.01 -14.65
C LYS A 30 -4.02 -5.14 -13.25
N PRO A 31 -4.95 -6.08 -13.02
CA PRO A 31 -5.53 -6.30 -11.70
C PRO A 31 -4.48 -6.58 -10.62
N ASP A 32 -3.45 -7.36 -10.93
CA ASP A 32 -2.37 -7.77 -10.04
C ASP A 32 -1.18 -6.79 -10.02
N GLU A 33 -1.30 -5.63 -10.69
CA GLU A 33 -0.36 -4.52 -10.56
C GLU A 33 -0.72 -3.65 -9.34
N GLY A 34 0.29 -3.14 -8.64
CA GLY A 34 0.08 -2.37 -7.42
C GLY A 34 1.27 -1.52 -6.96
N ILE A 35 1.11 -0.88 -5.82
CA ILE A 35 2.14 -0.05 -5.17
C ILE A 35 2.33 -0.49 -3.72
N TRP A 36 3.54 -0.33 -3.20
CA TRP A 36 3.87 -0.65 -1.81
C TRP A 36 3.63 0.55 -0.90
N ILE A 37 2.75 0.38 0.09
CA ILE A 37 2.36 1.42 1.07
C ILE A 37 2.50 0.92 2.51
N GLY A 38 2.77 1.85 3.44
CA GLY A 38 2.94 1.53 4.86
C GLY A 38 2.66 2.73 5.76
N ASN A 39 2.24 2.49 6.99
CA ASN A 39 2.07 3.54 8.00
C ASN A 39 3.42 4.07 8.51
N THR A 40 4.47 3.23 8.55
CA THR A 40 5.80 3.54 9.10
C THR A 40 6.92 3.04 8.19
N GLY A 41 8.16 3.40 8.50
CA GLY A 41 9.35 2.89 7.81
C GLY A 41 9.66 1.41 8.05
N ASN A 42 8.86 0.69 8.85
CA ASN A 42 9.09 -0.73 9.15
C ASN A 42 8.78 -1.66 7.96
N GLY A 43 8.06 -1.16 6.96
CA GLY A 43 7.81 -1.88 5.72
C GLY A 43 6.43 -1.62 5.16
N TYR A 44 6.13 -2.36 4.09
CA TYR A 44 5.01 -2.05 3.21
C TYR A 44 4.17 -3.29 2.92
N LEU A 45 2.89 -3.07 2.62
CA LEU A 45 1.97 -4.03 1.99
C LEU A 45 1.60 -3.50 0.60
N MET A 46 1.30 -4.40 -0.34
CA MET A 46 0.99 -3.98 -1.70
C MET A 46 -0.51 -3.69 -1.84
N ALA A 47 -0.86 -2.44 -2.14
CA ALA A 47 -2.19 -2.06 -2.59
C ALA A 47 -2.29 -2.27 -4.10
N LEU A 48 -3.30 -3.04 -4.52
CA LEU A 48 -3.51 -3.40 -5.92
C LEU A 48 -4.37 -2.37 -6.65
N SER A 49 -4.31 -2.40 -7.97
CA SER A 49 -5.14 -1.56 -8.83
C SER A 49 -6.63 -1.81 -8.60
N GLU A 50 -7.43 -0.76 -8.77
CA GLU A 50 -8.90 -0.84 -8.82
C GLU A 50 -9.38 -1.45 -10.16
N ASN A 51 -8.54 -2.20 -10.88
CA ASN A 51 -8.92 -2.89 -12.13
C ASN A 51 -9.73 -4.18 -11.86
N ARG A 52 -10.78 -4.07 -11.05
CA ARG A 52 -11.74 -5.14 -10.77
C ARG A 52 -13.13 -4.52 -10.65
N SER A 53 -14.13 -5.23 -11.15
CA SER A 53 -15.51 -4.84 -10.88
C SER A 53 -15.85 -5.21 -9.45
N THR A 54 -16.56 -4.35 -8.76
CA THR A 54 -17.22 -4.68 -7.49
C THR A 54 -18.73 -4.60 -7.68
N ASP A 55 -19.49 -5.01 -6.66
CA ASP A 55 -20.95 -4.86 -6.66
C ASP A 55 -21.39 -3.38 -6.74
N THR A 56 -20.50 -2.46 -6.38
CA THR A 56 -20.82 -1.02 -6.27
C THR A 56 -20.15 -0.14 -7.32
N TYR A 57 -19.02 -0.56 -7.91
CA TYR A 57 -18.27 0.26 -8.87
C TYR A 57 -17.70 -0.54 -10.06
N PRO A 58 -17.68 0.07 -11.27
CA PRO A 58 -16.95 -0.47 -12.40
C PRO A 58 -15.43 -0.36 -12.17
N PRO A 59 -14.61 -1.17 -12.87
CA PRO A 59 -13.16 -1.14 -12.75
C PRO A 59 -12.61 0.22 -13.16
N ARG A 60 -11.56 0.64 -12.47
CA ARG A 60 -10.76 1.83 -12.79
C ARG A 60 -9.32 1.37 -13.03
N PRO A 61 -9.00 0.93 -14.25
CA PRO A 61 -7.73 0.27 -14.50
C PRO A 61 -6.53 1.21 -14.41
N PHE A 62 -6.73 2.51 -14.27
CA PHE A 62 -5.69 3.51 -14.09
C PHE A 62 -5.47 3.91 -12.62
N ARG A 63 -6.19 3.33 -11.65
CA ARG A 63 -6.23 3.83 -10.27
C ARG A 63 -5.66 2.82 -9.27
N VAL A 64 -4.89 3.33 -8.31
CA VAL A 64 -4.61 2.64 -7.05
C VAL A 64 -5.05 3.51 -5.86
N ASN A 65 -5.68 2.89 -4.86
CA ASN A 65 -5.95 3.52 -3.58
C ASN A 65 -4.71 3.43 -2.69
N ALA A 66 -3.98 4.54 -2.55
CA ALA A 66 -2.75 4.61 -1.76
C ALA A 66 -3.01 4.71 -0.24
N GLY A 67 -4.27 4.66 0.20
CA GLY A 67 -4.66 4.65 1.60
C GLY A 67 -4.70 6.05 2.23
N ALA A 68 -4.27 6.13 3.49
CA ALA A 68 -4.33 7.34 4.30
C ALA A 68 -3.25 8.36 3.90
N TYR A 69 -3.55 9.63 4.16
CA TYR A 69 -2.68 10.77 3.81
C TYR A 69 -1.22 10.64 4.27
N HIS A 70 -0.97 10.02 5.42
CA HIS A 70 0.35 9.88 6.03
C HIS A 70 1.15 8.67 5.54
N HIS A 71 0.58 7.82 4.68
CA HIS A 71 1.29 6.63 4.23
C HIS A 71 2.63 6.97 3.58
N TYR A 72 3.64 6.19 3.91
CA TYR A 72 4.81 6.03 3.07
C TYR A 72 4.45 5.26 1.81
N LEU A 73 5.00 5.70 0.69
CA LEU A 73 4.99 5.07 -0.61
C LEU A 73 6.43 4.71 -0.98
N LEU A 74 6.66 3.47 -1.38
CA LEU A 74 7.93 3.06 -1.97
C LEU A 74 8.02 3.63 -3.41
N ARG A 75 8.90 4.62 -3.61
CA ARG A 75 9.03 5.35 -4.87
C ARG A 75 9.98 4.67 -5.85
N ASP A 76 11.03 4.03 -5.34
CA ASP A 76 11.94 3.15 -6.07
C ASP A 76 12.45 2.04 -5.14
N GLU A 77 13.45 1.24 -5.54
CA GLU A 77 13.95 0.14 -4.69
C GLU A 77 14.50 0.58 -3.33
N GLU A 78 14.94 1.83 -3.21
CA GLU A 78 15.62 2.35 -2.02
C GLU A 78 15.01 3.64 -1.46
N LYS A 79 14.11 4.31 -2.18
CA LYS A 79 13.54 5.61 -1.78
C LYS A 79 12.07 5.49 -1.44
N THR A 80 11.69 6.19 -0.39
CA THR A 80 10.31 6.31 0.06
C THR A 80 9.94 7.78 0.14
N GLY A 81 8.65 8.07 0.06
CA GLY A 81 8.13 9.42 0.29
C GLY A 81 6.71 9.34 0.82
N TYR A 82 6.21 10.42 1.39
CA TYR A 82 4.82 10.43 1.83
C TYR A 82 3.89 10.55 0.62
N VAL A 83 2.79 9.80 0.64
CA VAL A 83 1.72 9.93 -0.36
C VAL A 83 1.17 11.36 -0.40
N ALA A 84 1.20 12.07 0.73
CA ALA A 84 0.85 13.50 0.83
C ALA A 84 1.73 14.44 -0.01
N GLU A 85 2.97 14.04 -0.31
CA GLU A 85 3.97 14.87 -1.01
C GLU A 85 3.99 14.60 -2.51
N MET A 86 3.31 13.55 -2.98
CA MET A 86 3.23 13.22 -4.41
C MET A 86 2.46 14.29 -5.18
N ASN A 87 2.86 14.51 -6.43
CA ASN A 87 2.27 15.43 -7.38
C ASN A 87 1.97 14.74 -8.72
N PRO A 88 1.00 15.24 -9.51
CA PRO A 88 0.89 14.86 -10.90
C PRO A 88 2.21 15.11 -11.64
N GLY A 89 2.64 14.15 -12.46
CA GLY A 89 3.92 14.13 -13.14
C GLY A 89 5.03 13.37 -12.42
N ASP A 90 4.87 13.08 -11.12
CA ASP A 90 5.84 12.22 -10.41
C ASP A 90 5.75 10.78 -10.93
N ASP A 91 6.91 10.16 -11.15
CA ASP A 91 7.03 8.74 -11.46
C ASP A 91 6.91 7.89 -10.18
N VAL A 92 6.12 6.82 -10.27
CA VAL A 92 5.97 5.81 -9.20
C VAL A 92 6.18 4.43 -9.79
N PHE A 93 6.83 3.55 -9.02
CA PHE A 93 7.01 2.17 -9.41
C PHE A 93 5.69 1.43 -9.20
N VAL A 94 5.13 0.93 -10.30
CA VAL A 94 4.02 0.00 -10.28
C VAL A 94 4.59 -1.40 -10.43
N TRP A 95 4.33 -2.23 -9.42
CA TRP A 95 4.91 -3.56 -9.26
C TRP A 95 3.95 -4.63 -9.76
N HIS A 96 4.52 -5.66 -10.40
CA HIS A 96 3.88 -6.91 -10.78
C HIS A 96 4.82 -8.06 -10.40
N HIS A 97 4.49 -8.77 -9.33
CA HIS A 97 5.41 -9.74 -8.70
C HIS A 97 6.77 -9.10 -8.33
N ASP A 98 7.85 -9.55 -8.97
CA ASP A 98 9.23 -9.10 -8.76
C ASP A 98 9.68 -8.07 -9.81
N GLN A 99 8.79 -7.72 -10.73
CA GLN A 99 9.05 -6.74 -11.78
C GLN A 99 8.31 -5.44 -11.45
N TYR A 100 8.83 -4.34 -11.98
CA TYR A 100 8.18 -3.05 -11.89
C TYR A 100 8.40 -2.23 -13.14
N ARG A 101 7.52 -1.26 -13.35
CA ARG A 101 7.67 -0.20 -14.34
C ARG A 101 7.36 1.15 -13.70
N GLN A 102 8.04 2.19 -14.16
CA GLN A 102 7.77 3.56 -13.75
C GLN A 102 6.59 4.10 -14.57
N ILE A 103 5.57 4.59 -13.88
CA ILE A 103 4.41 5.21 -14.51
C ILE A 103 4.16 6.58 -13.87
N PRO A 104 4.08 7.66 -14.66
CA PRO A 104 3.72 8.97 -14.15
C PRO A 104 2.30 9.01 -13.57
N ILE A 105 2.14 9.75 -12.47
CA ILE A 105 0.83 10.08 -11.94
C ILE A 105 0.18 11.14 -12.84
N GLY A 106 -1.00 10.84 -13.40
CA GLY A 106 -1.81 11.80 -14.14
C GLY A 106 -2.69 12.69 -13.25
N ARG A 107 -3.24 12.13 -12.16
CA ARG A 107 -4.08 12.86 -11.20
C ARG A 107 -3.97 12.27 -9.81
N ILE A 108 -4.02 13.13 -8.79
CA ILE A 108 -4.16 12.71 -7.39
C ILE A 108 -5.54 13.12 -6.90
N LYS A 109 -6.33 12.15 -6.42
CA LYS A 109 -7.66 12.40 -5.86
C LYS A 109 -7.63 12.29 -4.34
N ARG A 110 -7.83 13.42 -3.64
CA ARG A 110 -7.90 13.50 -2.17
C ARG A 110 -9.33 13.75 -1.71
N GLU A 111 -9.88 12.88 -0.86
CA GLU A 111 -11.25 13.03 -0.33
C GLU A 111 -11.43 12.38 1.04
N LYS A 112 -12.46 12.79 1.79
CA LYS A 112 -12.79 12.17 3.09
C LYS A 112 -13.50 10.83 2.90
N ARG A 113 -13.00 9.80 3.57
CA ARG A 113 -13.55 8.43 3.55
C ARG A 113 -13.32 7.73 4.90
N PRO A 114 -14.16 6.74 5.27
CA PRO A 114 -13.90 5.85 6.39
C PRO A 114 -12.70 4.94 6.10
N PHE A 115 -12.01 4.53 7.17
CA PHE A 115 -10.79 3.71 7.09
C PHE A 115 -10.87 2.47 7.96
N ILE A 116 -10.06 1.47 7.61
CA ILE A 116 -9.65 0.39 8.48
C ILE A 116 -8.12 0.45 8.64
N ARG A 117 -7.63 0.11 9.83
CA ARG A 117 -6.22 -0.17 10.09
C ARG A 117 -6.02 -1.67 10.10
N VAL A 118 -5.02 -2.14 9.37
CA VAL A 118 -4.59 -3.54 9.31
C VAL A 118 -3.17 -3.60 9.84
N VAL A 119 -2.93 -4.43 10.86
CA VAL A 119 -1.60 -4.72 11.40
C VAL A 119 -1.24 -6.15 11.07
N CYS A 120 -0.02 -6.36 10.60
CA CYS A 120 0.52 -7.67 10.27
C CYS A 120 1.85 -7.89 11.01
N GLN A 121 2.04 -9.10 11.53
CA GLN A 121 3.31 -9.57 12.09
C GLN A 121 4.12 -10.27 10.99
N LEU A 122 5.39 -9.92 10.83
CA LEU A 122 6.29 -10.69 9.96
C LEU A 122 6.50 -12.09 10.53
N LYS A 123 6.48 -13.11 9.67
CA LYS A 123 6.82 -14.47 10.09
C LYS A 123 8.27 -14.51 10.58
N ASN A 124 8.47 -15.02 11.80
CA ASN A 124 9.78 -15.24 12.42
C ASN A 124 10.57 -13.96 12.81
N GLU A 125 9.93 -12.79 12.81
CA GLU A 125 10.55 -11.55 13.28
C GLU A 125 9.64 -10.85 14.30
N ASP A 126 10.21 -10.19 15.31
CA ASP A 126 9.46 -9.33 16.23
C ASP A 126 9.26 -7.93 15.61
N LYS A 127 8.56 -7.92 14.48
CA LYS A 127 8.36 -6.72 13.66
C LYS A 127 6.97 -6.68 13.08
N GLN A 128 6.36 -5.51 13.17
CA GLN A 128 5.04 -5.24 12.62
C GLN A 128 5.09 -4.31 11.42
N ILE A 129 4.25 -4.60 10.43
CA ILE A 129 3.92 -3.72 9.32
C ILE A 129 2.43 -3.40 9.44
N SER A 130 2.05 -2.15 9.18
CA SER A 130 0.64 -1.78 9.18
C SER A 130 0.30 -0.85 8.04
N VAL A 131 -0.96 -0.88 7.62
CA VAL A 131 -1.55 0.05 6.65
C VAL A 131 -2.90 0.55 7.16
N THR A 132 -3.25 1.75 6.75
CA THR A 132 -4.54 2.39 6.96
C THR A 132 -5.20 2.64 5.62
N VAL A 133 -6.13 1.76 5.23
CA VAL A 133 -6.77 1.76 3.91
C VAL A 133 -8.26 2.02 4.00
N GLN A 134 -8.86 2.52 2.92
CA GLN A 134 -10.29 2.86 2.91
C GLN A 134 -11.14 1.62 3.25
N ASP A 135 -12.17 1.80 4.09
CA ASP A 135 -13.24 0.82 4.31
C ASP A 135 -14.15 0.79 3.06
N ALA A 136 -13.72 0.06 2.02
CA ALA A 136 -14.45 -0.11 0.76
C ALA A 136 -14.09 -1.40 0.02
N ASP A 137 -15.06 -1.93 -0.71
CA ASP A 137 -14.98 -3.13 -1.55
C ASP A 137 -14.01 -2.99 -2.74
N SER A 138 -13.71 -1.77 -3.17
CA SER A 138 -12.78 -1.50 -4.27
C SER A 138 -11.30 -1.66 -3.87
N VAL A 139 -10.99 -1.73 -2.57
CA VAL A 139 -9.60 -1.80 -2.09
C VAL A 139 -9.18 -3.25 -1.90
N HIS A 140 -8.08 -3.62 -2.56
CA HIS A 140 -7.48 -4.94 -2.42
C HIS A 140 -6.00 -4.81 -2.03
N LEU A 141 -5.55 -5.68 -1.14
CA LEU A 141 -4.15 -5.90 -0.82
C LEU A 141 -3.70 -7.22 -1.46
N LEU A 142 -2.41 -7.35 -1.76
CA LEU A 142 -1.86 -8.60 -2.28
C LEU A 142 -1.76 -9.66 -1.16
N GLY A 143 -2.42 -10.79 -1.34
CA GLY A 143 -2.29 -11.98 -0.50
C GLY A 143 -0.93 -12.64 -0.63
N ALA A 144 -0.50 -13.37 0.40
CA ALA A 144 0.77 -14.11 0.35
C ALA A 144 0.77 -15.27 -0.66
N ASP A 145 -0.42 -15.70 -1.10
CA ASP A 145 -0.67 -16.66 -2.17
C ASP A 145 -0.60 -16.04 -3.58
N GLY A 146 -0.41 -14.71 -3.67
CA GLY A 146 -0.41 -13.97 -4.94
C GLY A 146 -1.80 -13.51 -5.39
N GLU A 147 -2.86 -13.86 -4.65
CA GLU A 147 -4.22 -13.50 -4.99
C GLU A 147 -4.65 -12.19 -4.30
N PRO A 148 -5.53 -11.39 -4.94
CA PRO A 148 -6.05 -10.17 -4.32
C PRO A 148 -6.95 -10.50 -3.12
N LYS A 149 -6.69 -9.85 -1.98
CA LYS A 149 -7.57 -9.90 -0.80
C LYS A 149 -8.28 -8.57 -0.61
N GLN A 150 -9.60 -8.60 -0.55
CA GLN A 150 -10.39 -7.40 -0.34
C GLN A 150 -10.19 -6.88 1.08
N ALA A 151 -9.88 -5.59 1.22
CA ALA A 151 -9.47 -5.02 2.50
C ALA A 151 -10.55 -5.15 3.58
N ILE A 152 -11.83 -5.01 3.21
CA ILE A 152 -12.97 -5.09 4.12
C ILE A 152 -13.32 -6.53 4.57
N GLU A 153 -12.76 -7.54 3.91
CA GLU A 153 -12.95 -8.96 4.24
C GLU A 153 -11.81 -9.53 5.07
N LEU A 154 -10.73 -8.76 5.29
CA LEU A 154 -9.57 -9.21 6.05
C LEU A 154 -9.93 -9.53 7.50
N VAL A 155 -9.41 -10.65 7.97
CA VAL A 155 -9.54 -11.11 9.36
C VAL A 155 -8.19 -11.52 9.95
N VAL A 156 -8.13 -11.63 11.27
CA VAL A 156 -6.93 -12.14 11.96
C VAL A 156 -6.60 -13.54 11.46
N GLY A 157 -5.33 -13.76 11.13
CA GLY A 157 -4.82 -15.00 10.55
C GLY A 157 -4.66 -14.97 9.03
N ASP A 158 -5.22 -13.97 8.35
CA ASP A 158 -4.95 -13.79 6.91
C ASP A 158 -3.47 -13.51 6.64
N GLU A 159 -2.95 -14.06 5.55
CA GLU A 159 -1.57 -13.82 5.12
C GLU A 159 -1.52 -12.87 3.92
N LEU A 160 -0.66 -11.85 4.03
CA LEU A 160 -0.44 -10.82 3.02
C LEU A 160 1.02 -10.80 2.57
N ALA A 161 1.23 -10.41 1.32
CA ALA A 161 2.55 -10.10 0.79
C ALA A 161 3.07 -8.79 1.40
N CYS A 162 4.32 -8.80 1.86
CA CYS A 162 4.94 -7.63 2.47
C CYS A 162 6.37 -7.41 1.98
N ARG A 163 6.83 -6.16 2.07
CA ARG A 163 8.22 -5.77 1.86
C ARG A 163 8.75 -5.09 3.11
N PRO A 164 9.50 -5.81 3.97
CA PRO A 164 10.08 -5.23 5.17
C PRO A 164 11.12 -4.15 4.84
N ASP A 165 11.17 -3.10 5.65
CA ASP A 165 12.17 -2.02 5.53
C ASP A 165 12.63 -1.55 6.91
N GLN A 166 13.74 -0.84 7.03
CA GLN A 166 14.22 -0.34 8.32
C GLN A 166 13.86 1.14 8.49
N ALA A 167 13.36 1.50 9.68
CA ALA A 167 13.20 2.89 10.09
C ALA A 167 14.56 3.62 10.06
N GLY A 168 14.54 4.95 9.87
CA GLY A 168 15.75 5.74 9.64
C GLY A 168 15.83 6.29 8.21
N ARG A 169 14.85 7.10 7.79
CA ARG A 169 14.93 7.80 6.50
C ARG A 169 14.76 9.31 6.70
N HIS A 170 15.76 10.09 6.29
CA HIS A 170 15.66 11.55 6.23
C HIS A 170 15.63 11.95 4.76
N LEU A 171 14.55 12.61 4.34
CA LEU A 171 14.32 13.01 2.94
C LEU A 171 14.36 11.83 1.94
N GLY A 172 13.91 10.64 2.36
CA GLY A 172 13.84 9.45 1.51
C GLY A 172 15.13 8.64 1.42
N GLU A 173 16.26 9.14 1.97
CA GLU A 173 17.53 8.42 2.02
C GLU A 173 17.71 7.67 3.34
N LYS A 174 18.30 6.46 3.28
CA LYS A 174 18.54 5.62 4.45
C LYS A 174 19.67 6.22 5.31
N ILE A 175 19.37 6.52 6.56
CA ILE A 175 20.32 6.98 7.56
C ILE A 175 20.19 6.15 8.84
N THR A 176 21.31 5.93 9.53
CA THR A 176 21.28 5.28 10.84
C THR A 176 20.95 6.33 11.90
N GLU A 177 19.66 6.53 12.18
CA GLU A 177 19.15 7.35 13.27
C GLU A 177 18.23 6.54 14.19
N GLU A 178 18.10 6.95 15.45
CA GLU A 178 17.16 6.36 16.41
C GLU A 178 15.78 6.97 16.17
N ILE A 179 14.93 6.25 15.41
CA ILE A 179 13.57 6.66 15.05
C ILE A 179 12.57 5.65 15.62
N GLU A 180 11.56 6.13 16.35
CA GLU A 180 10.44 5.32 16.86
C GLU A 180 9.13 5.72 16.17
N GLU A 181 8.45 4.74 15.55
CA GLU A 181 7.15 4.90 14.87
C GLU A 181 6.23 3.71 15.22
N TYR A 182 4.92 3.93 15.38
CA TYR A 182 3.94 2.92 15.86
C TYR A 182 2.61 2.94 15.08
#